data_AF-A0A9P5GFT0-F1
#
_entry.id   AF-A0A9P5GFT0-F1
#
_cell.length_a   1.000
_cell.length_b   1.000
_cell.length_c   1.000
_cell.angle_alpha   90.00
_cell.angle_beta   90.00
_cell.angle_gamma   90.00
#
_symmetry.space_group_name_H-M   'P 1'
#
loop_
_entity.id
_entity.type
_entity.pdbx_description
1 polymer ?
#
loop_
_entity_poly.entity_id
_entity_poly.type
_entity_poly.pdbx_seq_one_letter_code
_entity_poly.pdbx_strand_id
1 'polypeptide(L)'
;MLLNPFRPCEGSPICEGPPTFQEEYRGSYVPKVTKTRYGLQVVAPDTPYVAVAGPDKLYFIDTRLDTETAKHVKENLERASVLEEDEYIAIDEISATAEVKNSVTGETTFVFDPSFARVMFSRGMNKYNPELKLPEPEPAGDWLVTYDLGNSRFGNATEKGG
;
A
#
# COMPACT_ATOMS: atom_id res chain seq x y z
N MET A 1 10.98 -20.01 -2.93
CA MET A 1 10.41 -18.86 -3.66
C MET A 1 9.93 -17.89 -2.60
N LEU A 2 10.28 -16.59 -2.67
CA LEU A 2 9.63 -15.60 -1.81
C LEU A 2 8.17 -15.54 -2.25
N LEU A 3 7.26 -15.91 -1.35
CA LEU A 3 5.83 -15.67 -1.54
C LEU A 3 5.63 -14.16 -1.71
N ASN A 4 4.78 -13.77 -2.65
CA ASN A 4 4.44 -12.37 -2.82
C ASN A 4 3.69 -11.89 -1.56
N PRO A 5 4.25 -11.00 -0.72
CA PRO A 5 3.59 -10.53 0.49
C PRO A 5 2.31 -9.75 0.18
N PHE A 6 2.16 -9.24 -1.04
CA PHE A 6 0.94 -8.59 -1.53
C PHE A 6 -0.15 -9.58 -1.94
N ARG A 7 0.23 -10.83 -2.25
CA ARG A 7 -0.68 -11.90 -2.67
C ARG A 7 -0.27 -13.23 -2.02
N PRO A 8 -0.35 -13.35 -0.67
CA PRO A 8 0.16 -14.53 0.05
C PRO A 8 -0.59 -15.82 -0.29
N CYS A 9 -1.81 -15.68 -0.80
CA CYS A 9 -2.65 -16.79 -1.23
C CYS A 9 -2.31 -17.30 -2.65
N GLU A 10 -1.52 -16.59 -3.46
CA GLU A 10 -1.10 -17.09 -4.77
C GLU A 10 -0.13 -18.25 -4.60
N GLY A 11 -0.55 -19.45 -5.03
CA GLY A 11 0.27 -20.66 -4.97
C GLY A 11 0.50 -21.23 -3.56
N SER A 12 -0.24 -20.74 -2.55
CA SER A 12 -0.07 -21.15 -1.16
C SER A 12 -1.21 -22.06 -0.68
N PRO A 13 -0.93 -23.14 0.08
CA PRO A 13 -1.95 -24.00 0.68
C PRO A 13 -2.65 -23.36 1.88
N ILE A 14 -2.25 -22.15 2.29
CA ILE A 14 -2.84 -21.45 3.45
C ILE A 14 -4.22 -20.84 3.15
N CYS A 15 -4.57 -20.67 1.87
CA CYS A 15 -5.84 -20.09 1.46
C CYS A 15 -6.62 -21.10 0.61
N GLU A 16 -7.84 -21.44 1.06
CA GLU A 16 -8.75 -22.31 0.31
C GLU A 16 -9.66 -21.49 -0.61
N GLY A 17 -10.01 -22.04 -1.78
CA GLY A 17 -10.92 -21.40 -2.75
C GLY A 17 -10.24 -20.41 -3.71
N PRO A 18 -10.99 -19.84 -4.67
CA PRO A 18 -10.46 -18.84 -5.61
C PRO A 18 -10.17 -17.50 -4.91
N PRO A 19 -9.29 -16.64 -5.47
CA PRO A 19 -9.07 -15.30 -4.95
C PRO A 19 -10.36 -14.48 -4.87
N THR A 20 -10.54 -13.75 -3.77
CA THR A 20 -11.75 -12.97 -3.52
C THR A 20 -11.43 -11.58 -3.00
N PHE A 21 -12.21 -10.59 -3.44
CA PHE A 21 -12.05 -9.17 -3.11
C PHE A 21 -13.37 -8.56 -2.64
N GLN A 22 -13.28 -7.40 -1.99
CA GLN A 22 -14.44 -6.55 -1.71
C GLN A 22 -14.86 -5.78 -2.97
N GLU A 23 -15.69 -6.40 -3.79
CA GLU A 23 -16.19 -5.82 -5.04
C GLU A 23 -16.91 -4.47 -4.88
N GLU A 24 -17.49 -4.21 -3.69
CA GLU A 24 -18.22 -2.97 -3.42
C GLU A 24 -17.37 -1.69 -3.54
N TYR A 25 -16.05 -1.79 -3.40
CA TYR A 25 -15.14 -0.65 -3.49
C TYR A 25 -14.49 -0.50 -4.87
N ARG A 26 -14.73 -1.40 -5.83
CA ARG A 26 -14.08 -1.37 -7.16
C ARG A 26 -14.80 -0.47 -8.15
N GLY A 27 -15.95 -0.92 -8.66
CA GLY A 27 -16.60 -0.41 -9.87
C GLY A 27 -17.14 1.03 -9.75
N SER A 28 -18.44 1.18 -9.49
CA SER A 28 -19.10 2.49 -9.35
C SER A 28 -18.82 3.17 -7.99
N TYR A 29 -17.80 2.71 -7.27
CA TYR A 29 -17.43 3.26 -5.98
C TYR A 29 -16.86 4.66 -6.15
N VAL A 30 -17.39 5.60 -5.36
CA VAL A 30 -16.87 6.96 -5.27
C VAL A 30 -16.01 7.04 -4.02
N PRO A 31 -14.67 7.06 -4.14
CA PRO A 31 -13.80 7.09 -2.98
C PRO A 31 -13.95 8.41 -2.23
N LYS A 32 -13.81 8.35 -0.91
CA LYS A 32 -13.57 9.55 -0.12
C LYS A 32 -12.21 10.12 -0.53
N VAL A 33 -12.13 11.43 -0.64
CA VAL A 33 -10.88 12.13 -0.96
C VAL A 33 -10.57 13.17 0.10
N THR A 34 -9.29 13.37 0.34
CA THR A 34 -8.75 14.45 1.16
C THR A 34 -7.81 15.32 0.32
N LYS A 35 -7.63 16.58 0.70
CA LYS A 35 -6.70 17.49 0.04
C LYS A 35 -5.43 17.57 0.87
N THR A 36 -4.30 17.21 0.26
CA THR A 36 -2.96 17.36 0.82
C THR A 36 -2.23 18.49 0.11
N ARG A 37 -1.04 18.88 0.60
CA ARG A 37 -0.17 19.83 -0.12
C ARG A 37 0.25 19.35 -1.52
N TYR A 38 0.23 18.04 -1.75
CA TYR A 38 0.64 17.40 -3.00
C TYR A 38 -0.54 17.17 -3.97
N GLY A 39 -1.77 17.44 -3.54
CA GLY A 39 -2.96 17.31 -4.39
C GLY A 39 -4.13 16.61 -3.70
N LEU A 40 -5.07 16.13 -4.49
CA LEU A 40 -6.14 15.25 -4.00
C LEU A 40 -5.59 13.86 -3.77
N GLN A 41 -6.04 13.24 -2.68
CA GLN A 41 -5.66 11.89 -2.31
C GLN A 41 -6.89 11.07 -1.88
N VAL A 42 -6.98 9.82 -2.33
CA VAL A 42 -7.99 8.86 -1.89
C VAL A 42 -7.77 8.44 -0.45
N VAL A 43 -8.88 8.25 0.27
CA VAL A 43 -8.90 7.71 1.63
C VAL A 43 -9.43 6.29 1.55
N ALA A 44 -8.65 5.34 2.07
CA ALA A 44 -9.08 3.95 2.13
C ALA A 44 -10.36 3.80 2.99
N PRO A 45 -11.27 2.89 2.62
CA PRO A 45 -12.41 2.55 3.48
C PRO A 45 -11.94 1.89 4.78
N ASP A 46 -12.81 1.93 5.79
CA ASP A 46 -12.56 1.35 7.11
C ASP A 46 -12.73 -0.18 7.07
N THR A 47 -11.75 -0.83 6.44
CA THR A 47 -11.69 -2.27 6.26
C THR A 47 -10.23 -2.70 6.11
N PRO A 48 -9.83 -3.89 6.61
CA PRO A 48 -8.46 -4.37 6.46
C PRO A 48 -8.13 -4.81 5.03
N TYR A 49 -9.15 -4.98 4.17
CA TYR A 49 -8.98 -5.59 2.84
C TYR A 49 -8.80 -4.59 1.69
N VAL A 50 -8.72 -3.29 1.99
CA VAL A 50 -8.50 -2.24 0.99
C VAL A 50 -7.52 -1.22 1.55
N ALA A 51 -6.42 -1.01 0.86
CA ALA A 51 -5.32 -0.13 1.26
C ALA A 51 -5.15 1.02 0.27
N VAL A 52 -4.72 2.19 0.74
CA VAL A 52 -4.23 3.23 -0.16
C VAL A 52 -2.91 2.79 -0.79
N ALA A 53 -2.82 2.87 -2.13
CA ALA A 53 -1.65 2.48 -2.89
C ALA A 53 -1.07 3.63 -3.75
N GLY A 54 -1.53 4.84 -3.48
CA GLY A 54 -1.07 6.08 -4.10
C GLY A 54 -2.13 7.19 -3.99
N PRO A 55 -1.88 8.37 -4.57
CA PRO A 55 -2.81 9.50 -4.50
C PRO A 55 -4.21 9.17 -5.03
N ASP A 56 -4.31 8.39 -6.09
CA ASP A 56 -5.56 8.08 -6.80
C ASP A 56 -5.85 6.58 -6.86
N LYS A 57 -5.21 5.77 -6.01
CA LYS A 57 -5.20 4.31 -6.13
C LYS A 57 -5.54 3.60 -4.84
N LEU A 58 -6.40 2.58 -4.96
CA LEU A 58 -6.64 1.60 -3.90
C LEU A 58 -6.16 0.22 -4.34
N TYR A 59 -5.46 -0.45 -3.43
CA TYR A 59 -5.06 -1.84 -3.57
C TYR A 59 -6.00 -2.73 -2.74
N PHE A 60 -6.49 -3.79 -3.37
CA PHE A 60 -7.39 -4.74 -2.74
C PHE A 60 -6.59 -5.91 -2.23
N ILE A 61 -6.76 -6.25 -0.96
CA ILE A 61 -6.09 -7.36 -0.29
C ILE A 61 -7.02 -8.57 -0.29
N ASP A 62 -6.44 -9.76 -0.43
CA ASP A 62 -7.21 -11.00 -0.54
C ASP A 62 -8.04 -11.25 0.71
N THR A 63 -9.34 -11.38 0.55
CA THR A 63 -10.29 -11.57 1.66
C THR A 63 -10.19 -12.95 2.29
N ARG A 64 -9.46 -13.90 1.68
CA ARG A 64 -9.13 -15.19 2.29
C ARG A 64 -8.11 -15.08 3.42
N LEU A 65 -7.37 -13.97 3.51
CA LEU A 65 -6.47 -13.72 4.62
C LEU A 65 -7.25 -13.48 5.91
N ASP A 66 -6.72 -13.99 7.01
CA ASP A 66 -7.22 -13.60 8.32
C ASP A 66 -7.05 -12.09 8.51
N THR A 67 -7.93 -11.52 9.32
CA THR A 67 -8.03 -10.07 9.51
C THR A 67 -6.71 -9.44 10.00
N GLU A 68 -5.96 -10.13 10.85
CA GLU A 68 -4.71 -9.59 11.40
C GLU A 68 -3.63 -9.54 10.31
N THR A 69 -3.47 -10.60 9.53
CA THR A 69 -2.57 -10.61 8.37
C THR A 69 -2.95 -9.54 7.35
N ALA A 70 -4.25 -9.37 7.06
CA ALA A 70 -4.72 -8.35 6.12
C ALA A 70 -4.41 -6.92 6.61
N LYS A 71 -4.64 -6.62 7.91
CA LYS A 71 -4.25 -5.33 8.50
C LYS A 71 -2.77 -5.05 8.37
N HIS A 72 -1.95 -6.06 8.62
CA HIS A 72 -0.50 -5.95 8.55
C HIS A 72 0.00 -5.63 7.14
N VAL A 73 -0.56 -6.33 6.14
CA VAL A 73 -0.30 -6.04 4.71
C VAL A 73 -0.78 -4.63 4.34
N LYS A 74 -1.97 -4.23 4.81
CA LYS A 74 -2.53 -2.90 4.58
C LYS A 74 -1.62 -1.81 5.13
N GLU A 75 -1.15 -1.92 6.37
CA GLU A 75 -0.28 -0.92 6.98
C GLU A 75 1.03 -0.73 6.20
N ASN A 76 1.71 -1.83 5.85
CA ASN A 76 2.92 -1.76 5.03
C ASN A 76 2.65 -1.13 3.65
N LEU A 77 1.54 -1.47 2.99
CA LEU A 77 1.13 -0.87 1.71
C LEU A 77 0.91 0.64 1.82
N GLU A 78 0.16 1.07 2.82
CA GLU A 78 -0.20 2.47 3.00
C GLU A 78 1.05 3.31 3.33
N ARG A 79 1.91 2.82 4.24
CA ARG A 79 3.17 3.49 4.59
C ARG A 79 4.19 3.52 3.46
N ALA A 80 4.15 2.57 2.54
CA ALA A 80 4.98 2.59 1.33
C ALA A 80 4.46 3.54 0.25
N SER A 81 3.16 3.87 0.27
CA SER A 81 2.48 4.57 -0.82
C SER A 81 2.17 6.03 -0.49
N VAL A 82 1.97 6.34 0.79
CA VAL A 82 1.59 7.65 1.30
C VAL A 82 2.49 7.97 2.48
N LEU A 83 3.33 8.97 2.28
CA LEU A 83 4.22 9.49 3.31
C LEU A 83 3.66 10.80 3.86
N GLU A 84 3.91 11.07 5.13
CA GLU A 84 3.68 12.40 5.68
C GLU A 84 4.66 13.42 5.06
N GLU A 85 4.40 14.71 5.30
CA GLU A 85 5.09 15.79 4.59
C GLU A 85 6.61 15.79 4.77
N ASP A 86 7.05 15.42 5.96
CA ASP A 86 8.44 15.37 6.35
C ASP A 86 8.99 13.94 6.33
N GLU A 87 8.32 12.98 5.69
CA GLU A 87 8.76 11.59 5.67
C GLU A 87 9.41 11.16 4.35
N TYR A 88 10.37 10.25 4.43
CA TYR A 88 10.96 9.58 3.28
C TYR A 88 11.23 8.10 3.60
N ILE A 89 11.29 7.27 2.56
CA ILE A 89 11.65 5.84 2.70
C ILE A 89 13.17 5.72 2.58
N ALA A 90 13.82 5.27 3.64
CA ALA A 90 15.21 4.87 3.65
C ALA A 90 15.29 3.37 3.33
N ILE A 91 16.03 3.01 2.29
CA ILE A 91 16.25 1.63 1.86
C ILE A 91 17.70 1.27 2.21
N ASP A 92 17.90 0.11 2.81
CA ASP A 92 19.22 -0.50 3.00
C ASP A 92 19.34 -1.70 2.05
N GLU A 93 20.10 -1.53 0.99
CA GLU A 93 20.33 -2.56 -0.03
C GLU A 93 21.37 -3.61 0.38
N ILE A 94 22.04 -3.45 1.54
CA ILE A 94 22.95 -4.48 2.08
C ILE A 94 22.14 -5.46 2.92
N SER A 95 21.30 -4.96 3.82
CA SER A 95 20.42 -5.80 4.65
C SER A 95 19.11 -6.20 3.95
N ALA A 96 18.82 -5.58 2.81
CA ALA A 96 17.56 -5.70 2.08
C ALA A 96 16.36 -5.40 2.99
N THR A 97 16.43 -4.25 3.67
CA THR A 97 15.39 -3.72 4.55
C THR A 97 15.00 -2.30 4.13
N ALA A 98 13.90 -1.80 4.68
CA ALA A 98 13.48 -0.43 4.46
C ALA A 98 12.77 0.10 5.72
N GLU A 99 12.80 1.41 5.89
CA GLU A 99 12.14 2.12 6.98
C GLU A 99 11.65 3.50 6.50
N VAL A 100 10.63 4.04 7.15
CA VAL A 100 10.20 5.43 6.97
C VAL A 100 10.89 6.29 8.02
N LYS A 101 11.48 7.40 7.59
CA LYS A 101 12.17 8.36 8.45
C LYS A 101 11.59 9.74 8.32
N ASN A 102 11.52 10.44 9.45
CA ASN A 102 11.30 11.87 9.46
C ASN A 102 12.58 12.59 9.01
N SER A 103 12.49 13.42 7.98
CA SER A 103 13.56 14.19 7.37
C SER A 103 14.06 15.36 8.22
N VAL A 104 13.25 15.83 9.17
CA VAL A 104 13.60 16.92 10.09
C VAL A 104 14.30 16.39 11.34
N THR A 105 13.77 15.34 11.97
CA THR A 105 14.32 14.77 13.21
C THR A 105 15.32 13.64 12.98
N GLY A 106 15.25 12.97 11.83
CA GLY A 106 16.02 11.77 11.53
C GLY A 106 15.49 10.50 12.18
N GLU A 107 14.37 10.59 12.92
CA GLU A 107 13.78 9.45 13.63
C GLU A 107 13.07 8.49 12.67
N THR A 108 13.19 7.19 12.95
CA THR A 108 12.42 6.15 12.25
C THR A 108 10.98 6.17 12.78
N THR A 109 10.03 6.42 11.88
CA THR A 109 8.59 6.47 12.19
C THR A 109 7.88 5.16 11.82
N PHE A 110 8.48 4.34 10.96
CA PHE A 110 7.94 3.03 10.60
C PHE A 110 9.05 2.10 10.10
N VAL A 111 8.98 0.81 10.42
CA VAL A 111 9.89 -0.22 9.91
C VAL A 111 9.08 -1.21 9.10
N PHE A 112 9.43 -1.39 7.82
CA PHE A 112 8.75 -2.37 6.97
C PHE A 112 9.14 -3.79 7.34
N ASP A 113 8.23 -4.75 7.13
CA ASP A 113 8.63 -6.14 7.20
C ASP A 113 9.74 -6.42 6.18
N PRO A 114 10.80 -7.16 6.54
CA PRO A 114 11.85 -7.48 5.60
C PRO A 114 11.36 -8.23 4.34
N SER A 115 10.35 -9.10 4.48
CA SER A 115 9.73 -9.78 3.34
C SER A 115 8.98 -8.81 2.43
N PHE A 116 8.25 -7.87 3.00
CA PHE A 116 7.54 -6.81 2.27
C PHE A 116 8.55 -5.91 1.54
N ALA A 117 9.54 -5.38 2.25
CA ALA A 117 10.55 -4.48 1.71
C ALA A 117 11.29 -5.10 0.52
N ARG A 118 11.68 -6.37 0.64
CA ARG A 118 12.38 -7.11 -0.44
C ARG A 118 11.57 -7.24 -1.71
N VAL A 119 10.24 -7.28 -1.62
CA VAL A 119 9.39 -7.38 -2.82
C VAL A 119 9.03 -5.98 -3.32
N MET A 120 8.57 -5.09 -2.44
CA MET A 120 8.15 -3.74 -2.80
C MET A 120 9.27 -2.91 -3.41
N PHE A 121 10.47 -3.00 -2.83
CA PHE A 121 11.64 -2.22 -3.23
C PHE A 121 12.67 -3.05 -4.01
N SER A 122 12.31 -4.29 -4.42
CA SER A 122 13.15 -5.24 -5.18
C SER A 122 13.92 -4.56 -6.31
N ARG A 123 13.22 -3.81 -7.17
CA ARG A 123 13.81 -3.12 -8.32
C ARG A 123 14.87 -2.09 -7.93
N GLY A 124 14.63 -1.34 -6.85
CA GLY A 124 15.58 -0.36 -6.32
C GLY A 124 16.80 -1.05 -5.70
N MET A 125 16.54 -2.03 -4.85
CA MET A 125 17.57 -2.84 -4.19
C MET A 125 18.47 -3.57 -5.20
N ASN A 126 17.89 -4.23 -6.21
CA ASN A 126 18.64 -4.91 -7.26
C ASN A 126 19.46 -3.94 -8.13
N LYS A 127 18.99 -2.70 -8.32
CA LYS A 127 19.72 -1.69 -9.10
C LYS A 127 21.02 -1.27 -8.40
N TYR A 128 20.99 -1.10 -7.08
CA TYR A 128 22.16 -0.65 -6.30
C TYR A 128 22.98 -1.81 -5.73
N ASN A 129 22.37 -2.98 -5.53
CA ASN A 129 23.03 -4.23 -5.15
C ASN A 129 22.53 -5.42 -6.00
N PRO A 130 23.07 -5.61 -7.22
CA PRO A 130 22.64 -6.68 -8.12
C PRO A 130 22.86 -8.11 -7.60
N GLU A 131 23.71 -8.29 -6.58
CA GLU A 131 23.97 -9.62 -6.01
C GLU A 131 22.78 -10.16 -5.20
N LEU A 132 21.90 -9.28 -4.71
CA LEU A 132 20.70 -9.68 -3.98
C LEU A 132 19.75 -10.56 -4.80
N LYS A 133 19.63 -10.27 -6.10
CA LYS A 133 18.78 -10.99 -7.07
C LYS A 133 17.35 -11.19 -6.53
N LEU A 134 16.78 -10.15 -5.92
CA LEU A 134 15.43 -10.21 -5.37
C LEU A 134 14.43 -10.41 -6.50
N PRO A 135 13.38 -11.24 -6.30
CA PRO A 135 12.33 -11.39 -7.28
C PRO A 135 11.56 -10.08 -7.41
N GLU A 136 11.44 -9.57 -8.63
CA GLU A 136 10.59 -8.42 -8.92
C GLU A 136 9.15 -8.90 -9.11
N PRO A 137 8.18 -8.36 -8.37
CA PRO A 137 6.79 -8.80 -8.47
C PRO A 137 6.19 -8.39 -9.82
N GLU A 138 5.27 -9.22 -10.32
CA GLU A 138 4.44 -8.84 -11.46
C GLU A 138 3.56 -7.62 -11.10
N PRO A 139 3.08 -6.87 -12.12
CA PRO A 139 2.12 -5.81 -11.90
C PRO A 139 0.92 -6.29 -11.08
N ALA A 140 0.40 -5.41 -10.23
CA ALA A 140 -0.76 -5.70 -9.39
C ALA A 140 -2.00 -6.13 -10.19
N GLY A 141 -2.10 -5.75 -11.47
CA GLY A 141 -3.21 -6.14 -12.35
C GLY A 141 -4.55 -5.73 -11.74
N ASP A 142 -5.49 -6.68 -11.69
CA ASP A 142 -6.82 -6.42 -11.13
C ASP A 142 -6.78 -6.06 -9.65
N TRP A 143 -5.72 -6.35 -8.89
CA TRP A 143 -5.63 -6.04 -7.46
C TRP A 143 -5.50 -4.53 -7.18
N LEU A 144 -5.24 -3.71 -8.20
CA LEU A 144 -5.05 -2.25 -8.08
C LEU A 144 -6.09 -1.51 -8.94
N VAL A 145 -6.85 -0.61 -8.31
CA VAL A 145 -7.83 0.24 -9.00
C VAL A 145 -7.37 1.70 -8.93
N THR A 146 -7.45 2.40 -10.06
CA THR A 146 -7.18 3.83 -10.17
C THR A 146 -8.50 4.57 -10.34
N TYR A 147 -8.70 5.63 -9.56
CA TYR A 147 -9.93 6.43 -9.54
C TYR A 147 -9.70 7.80 -10.19
N ASP A 148 -10.65 8.25 -11.01
CA ASP A 148 -10.65 9.61 -11.54
C ASP A 148 -11.10 10.60 -10.46
N LEU A 149 -10.15 11.36 -9.92
CA LEU A 149 -10.41 12.36 -8.89
C LEU A 149 -10.95 13.68 -9.48
N GLY A 150 -10.99 13.82 -10.81
CA GLY A 150 -11.35 15.03 -11.56
C GLY A 150 -12.83 15.44 -11.53
N ASN A 151 -13.67 14.77 -10.73
CA ASN A 151 -15.09 15.14 -10.57
C ASN A 151 -15.66 14.86 -9.16
N SER A 152 -14.83 14.49 -8.18
CA SER A 152 -15.28 14.24 -6.81
C SER A 152 -15.67 15.55 -6.14
N ARG A 153 -16.98 15.87 -6.20
CA ARG A 153 -17.59 16.95 -5.42
C ARG A 153 -17.18 16.78 -3.97
N PHE A 154 -16.50 17.79 -3.43
CA PHE A 154 -16.20 17.89 -2.01
C PHE A 154 -17.45 17.51 -1.22
N GLY A 155 -17.41 16.37 -0.53
CA GLY A 155 -18.43 16.04 0.47
C GLY A 155 -18.38 17.17 1.49
N ASN A 156 -19.46 17.95 1.56
CA ASN A 156 -19.56 19.16 2.36
C ASN A 156 -18.94 18.95 3.75
N ALA A 157 -17.77 19.55 3.98
CA ALA A 157 -17.30 19.79 5.32
C ALA A 157 -18.40 20.62 6.00
N THR A 158 -18.98 20.06 7.06
CA THR A 158 -19.89 20.82 7.90
C THR A 158 -19.07 21.91 8.57
N GLU A 159 -19.13 23.09 7.97
CA GLU A 159 -18.78 24.34 8.62
C GLU A 159 -19.71 24.48 9.83
N LYS A 160 -19.22 24.11 11.01
CA LYS A 160 -19.82 24.58 12.26
C LYS A 160 -19.06 25.81 12.71
N GLY A 161 -19.55 26.95 12.25
CA GLY A 161 -19.36 28.23 12.94
C GLY A 161 -20.04 28.22 14.31
N GLY A 162 -19.47 29.03 15.21
CA GLY A 162 -19.91 29.27 16.58
C GLY A 162 -18.78 29.91 17.37
#